data_AF-A0A924V167-F1
#
_entry.id   AF-A0A924V167-F1
#
_cell.length_a   1.000
_cell.length_b   1.000
_cell.length_c   1.000
_cell.angle_alpha   90.00
_cell.angle_beta   90.00
_cell.angle_gamma   90.00
#
_symmetry.space_group_name_H-M   'P 1'
#
loop_
_entity.id
_entity.type
_entity.pdbx_description
1 polymer ?
#
loop_
_entity_poly.entity_id
_entity_poly.type
_entity_poly.pdbx_seq_one_letter_code
_entity_poly.pdbx_strand_id
1 'polypeptide(L)'
;MTKMTTAEKIELALIPIIGIGFWLIASSLADRMSMGSLLINTSALLMLQGFFRDLWLLSQQKKTSPDLQRKMQCMCAESTFGMTGIIFGVILLGMGIDLEVPMPQWGWSVLVMAIMVIGFLIKDYVIEWNPFRIYKDLDHINIVFTWKK
;
A
#
# COMPACT_ATOMS: atom_id res chain seq x y z
N MET A 1 16.46 21.43 -5.89
CA MET A 1 16.57 20.00 -5.55
C MET A 1 15.97 19.80 -4.18
N THR A 2 14.74 19.33 -4.10
CA THR A 2 14.10 18.89 -2.85
C THR A 2 14.97 17.79 -2.24
N LYS A 3 15.49 18.01 -1.02
CA LYS A 3 16.26 16.99 -0.31
C LYS A 3 15.30 15.83 0.00
N MET A 4 15.50 14.69 -0.66
CA MET A 4 14.84 13.44 -0.28
C MET A 4 15.23 13.09 1.16
N THR A 5 14.24 12.72 1.95
CA THR A 5 14.45 12.21 3.30
C THR A 5 15.16 10.85 3.25
N THR A 6 15.87 10.49 4.31
CA THR A 6 16.53 9.18 4.40
C THR A 6 15.52 8.04 4.30
N ALA A 7 14.29 8.25 4.80
CA ALA A 7 13.20 7.28 4.71
C ALA A 7 12.75 7.06 3.25
N GLU A 8 12.53 8.12 2.49
CA GLU A 8 12.19 8.03 1.06
C GLU A 8 13.25 7.30 0.24
N LYS A 9 14.53 7.53 0.57
CA LYS A 9 15.64 6.85 -0.11
C LYS A 9 15.64 5.34 0.19
N ILE A 10 15.34 4.96 1.43
CA ILE A 10 15.23 3.56 1.84
C ILE A 10 14.04 2.91 1.14
N GLU A 11 12.86 3.55 1.15
CA GLU A 11 11.66 3.05 0.47
C GLU A 11 11.92 2.82 -1.02
N LEU A 12 12.48 3.82 -1.70
CA LEU A 12 12.79 3.73 -3.12
C LEU A 12 13.82 2.62 -3.43
N ALA A 13 14.78 2.40 -2.53
CA ALA A 13 15.75 1.31 -2.67
C ALA A 13 15.12 -0.07 -2.38
N LEU A 14 14.08 -0.14 -1.55
CA LEU A 14 13.38 -1.39 -1.21
C LEU A 14 12.58 -1.93 -2.40
N ILE A 15 12.02 -1.05 -3.25
CA ILE A 15 11.22 -1.42 -4.43
C ILE A 15 11.97 -2.40 -5.36
N PRO A 16 13.16 -2.07 -5.89
CA PRO A 16 13.89 -3.00 -6.76
C PRO A 16 14.35 -4.26 -6.02
N ILE A 17 14.69 -4.17 -4.72
CA ILE A 17 15.08 -5.34 -3.92
C ILE A 17 13.92 -6.34 -3.84
N ILE A 18 12.72 -5.87 -3.52
CA ILE A 18 11.52 -6.72 -3.45
C ILE A 18 11.15 -7.22 -4.85
N GLY A 19 11.25 -6.39 -5.89
CA GLY A 19 11.02 -6.78 -7.27
C GLY A 19 11.92 -7.94 -7.73
N ILE A 20 13.21 -7.89 -7.38
CA ILE A 20 14.18 -8.97 -7.63
C ILE A 20 13.84 -10.20 -6.77
N GLY A 21 13.47 -10.02 -5.51
CA GLY A 21 13.02 -11.12 -4.65
C GLY A 21 11.85 -11.89 -5.25
N PHE A 22 10.85 -11.18 -5.76
CA PHE A 22 9.72 -11.79 -6.46
C PHE A 22 10.12 -12.45 -7.78
N TRP A 23 11.08 -11.89 -8.51
CA TRP A 23 11.63 -12.56 -9.71
C TRP A 23 12.26 -13.92 -9.37
N LEU A 24 13.04 -13.99 -8.28
CA LEU A 24 13.71 -15.23 -7.86
C LEU A 24 12.71 -16.29 -7.39
N ILE A 25 11.61 -15.87 -6.76
CA ILE A 25 10.57 -16.78 -6.27
C ILE A 25 9.53 -17.06 -7.36
N ALA A 26 9.49 -16.30 -8.45
CA ALA A 26 8.46 -16.38 -9.50
C ALA A 26 8.27 -17.79 -10.09
N SER A 27 9.31 -18.62 -10.14
CA SER A 27 9.21 -20.02 -10.58
C SER A 27 8.37 -20.91 -9.65
N SER A 28 8.11 -20.46 -8.42
CA SER A 28 7.24 -21.10 -7.45
C SER A 28 5.83 -20.48 -7.40
N LEU A 29 5.59 -19.37 -8.10
CA LEU A 29 4.26 -18.75 -8.20
C LEU A 29 3.46 -19.39 -9.34
N ALA A 30 2.14 -19.29 -9.25
CA ALA A 30 1.25 -19.80 -10.28
C ALA A 30 1.40 -18.99 -11.59
N ASP A 31 1.52 -19.70 -12.72
CA ASP A 31 1.57 -19.10 -14.06
C ASP A 31 0.21 -18.56 -14.52
N ARG A 32 -0.87 -18.98 -13.85
CA ARG A 32 -2.24 -18.54 -14.10
C ARG A 32 -2.87 -18.17 -12.77
N MET A 33 -3.46 -16.99 -12.72
CA MET A 33 -4.19 -16.54 -11.55
C MET A 33 -5.52 -15.93 -11.97
N SER A 34 -6.57 -16.23 -11.19
CA SER A 34 -7.87 -15.58 -11.35
C SER A 34 -7.72 -14.08 -11.10
N MET A 35 -8.37 -13.25 -11.93
CA MET A 35 -8.33 -11.79 -11.81
C MET A 35 -8.73 -11.31 -10.41
N GLY A 36 -9.73 -11.95 -9.79
CA GLY A 36 -10.15 -11.63 -8.43
C GLY A 36 -9.05 -11.89 -7.39
N SER A 37 -8.38 -13.04 -7.47
CA SER A 37 -7.24 -13.37 -6.59
C SER A 37 -6.06 -12.44 -6.81
N LEU A 38 -5.76 -12.09 -8.06
CA LEU A 38 -4.73 -11.12 -8.40
C LEU A 38 -5.04 -9.78 -7.72
N LEU A 39 -6.26 -9.28 -7.90
CA LEU A 39 -6.69 -7.99 -7.35
C LEU A 39 -6.65 -7.96 -5.81
N ILE A 40 -7.04 -9.05 -5.14
CA ILE A 40 -6.90 -9.18 -3.68
C ILE A 40 -5.43 -9.15 -3.27
N ASN A 41 -4.56 -9.93 -3.93
CA ASN A 41 -3.14 -10.00 -3.59
C ASN A 41 -2.44 -8.66 -3.79
N THR A 42 -2.74 -7.95 -4.88
CA THR A 42 -2.17 -6.63 -5.16
C THR A 42 -2.63 -5.59 -4.14
N SER A 43 -3.91 -5.65 -3.74
CA SER A 43 -4.47 -4.75 -2.74
C SER A 43 -3.91 -5.03 -1.34
N ALA A 44 -3.75 -6.30 -0.99
CA ALA A 44 -3.10 -6.71 0.25
C ALA A 44 -1.64 -6.27 0.30
N LEU A 45 -0.91 -6.37 -0.82
CA LEU A 45 0.47 -5.88 -0.93
C LEU A 45 0.55 -4.37 -0.68
N LEU A 46 -0.35 -3.59 -1.29
CA LEU A 46 -0.43 -2.14 -1.12
C LEU A 46 -0.74 -1.77 0.34
N MET A 47 -1.68 -2.46 0.98
CA MET A 47 -1.98 -2.26 2.41
C MET A 47 -0.79 -2.63 3.30
N LEU A 48 -0.11 -3.72 3.01
CA LEU A 48 1.04 -4.19 3.78
C LEU A 48 2.21 -3.21 3.69
N GLN A 49 2.45 -2.63 2.51
CA GLN A 49 3.43 -1.55 2.33
C GLN A 49 3.09 -0.33 3.20
N GLY A 50 1.85 0.16 3.15
CA GLY A 50 1.40 1.28 3.97
C GLY A 50 1.51 0.98 5.47
N PHE A 51 1.13 -0.24 5.88
CA PHE A 51 1.19 -0.70 7.26
C PHE A 51 2.61 -0.74 7.81
N PHE A 52 3.58 -1.31 7.08
CA PHE A 52 4.97 -1.33 7.51
C PHE A 52 5.55 0.09 7.62
N ARG A 53 5.17 1.01 6.73
CA ARG A 53 5.58 2.41 6.82
C ARG A 53 4.99 3.07 8.07
N ASP A 54 3.70 2.88 8.33
CA ASP A 54 3.05 3.45 9.50
C ASP A 54 3.67 2.92 10.80
N LEU A 55 3.95 1.61 10.89
CA LEU A 55 4.69 1.03 12.02
C LEU A 55 6.09 1.62 12.17
N TRP A 56 6.81 1.85 11.08
CA TRP A 56 8.14 2.45 11.08
C TRP A 56 8.12 3.90 11.57
N LEU A 57 7.14 4.69 11.13
CA LEU A 57 6.93 6.07 11.59
C LEU A 57 6.55 6.12 13.08
N LEU A 58 5.65 5.23 13.52
CA LEU A 58 5.29 5.09 14.94
C LEU A 58 6.49 4.71 15.80
N SER A 59 7.35 3.81 15.32
CA SER A 59 8.57 3.41 16.02
C SER A 59 9.55 4.57 16.21
N GLN A 60 9.63 5.48 15.23
CA GLN A 60 10.46 6.69 15.33
C GLN A 60 9.85 7.75 16.24
N GLN A 61 8.51 7.86 16.29
CA GLN A 61 7.80 8.84 17.12
C GLN A 61 7.58 8.37 18.55
N LYS A 62 8.66 8.27 19.33
CA LYS A 62 8.56 7.94 20.75
C LYS A 62 8.13 9.09 21.68
N LYS A 63 7.93 10.34 21.21
CA LYS A 63 7.86 11.51 22.15
C LYS A 63 6.95 12.72 21.88
N THR A 64 6.00 12.74 20.94
CA THR A 64 5.21 13.99 20.72
C THR A 64 3.69 13.78 20.74
N SER A 65 3.07 14.28 21.82
CA SER A 65 1.62 14.51 22.07
C SER A 65 1.05 15.63 21.16
N PRO A 66 -0.20 16.15 21.31
CA PRO A 66 -1.50 15.61 21.69
C PRO A 66 -2.59 15.96 20.63
N ASP A 67 -2.27 16.02 19.33
CA ASP A 67 -3.22 16.49 18.29
C ASP A 67 -4.09 15.36 17.70
N LEU A 68 -4.53 14.45 18.57
CA LEU A 68 -5.15 13.16 18.21
C LEU A 68 -6.59 13.32 17.66
N GLN A 69 -7.24 14.44 17.96
CA GLN A 69 -8.68 14.64 17.71
C GLN A 69 -8.99 15.02 16.25
N ARG A 70 -8.06 15.69 15.55
CA ARG A 70 -8.22 16.06 14.13
C ARG A 70 -7.84 14.91 13.18
N LYS A 71 -7.03 13.95 13.64
CA LYS A 71 -6.57 12.78 12.86
C LYS A 71 -7.64 11.73 12.57
N MET A 72 -8.74 11.67 13.34
CA MET A 72 -9.78 10.65 13.14
C MET A 72 -10.63 10.85 11.87
N GLN A 73 -10.49 11.98 11.16
CA GLN A 73 -11.28 12.30 9.96
C GLN A 73 -10.52 12.13 8.64
N CYS A 74 -9.24 11.78 8.70
CA CYS A 74 -8.37 11.61 7.55
C CYS A 74 -8.09 10.11 7.33
N MET A 75 -8.46 9.57 6.18
CA MET A 75 -8.07 8.22 5.78
C MET A 75 -6.94 8.33 4.75
N CYS A 76 -5.84 7.60 4.97
CA CYS A 76 -4.78 7.52 3.97
C CYS A 76 -5.35 6.94 2.67
N ALA A 77 -5.02 7.58 1.55
CA ALA A 77 -5.48 7.12 0.23
C ALA A 77 -5.11 5.65 0.00
N GLU A 78 -3.93 5.23 0.45
CA GLU A 78 -3.47 3.84 0.36
C GLU A 78 -4.43 2.83 1.00
N SER A 79 -4.88 3.09 2.23
CA SER A 79 -5.80 2.18 2.92
C SER A 79 -7.16 2.16 2.23
N THR A 80 -7.61 3.29 1.69
CA THR A 80 -8.86 3.36 0.90
C THR A 80 -8.73 2.58 -0.41
N PHE A 81 -7.65 2.77 -1.17
CA PHE A 81 -7.40 2.03 -2.41
C PHE A 81 -7.19 0.53 -2.16
N GLY A 82 -6.46 0.16 -1.11
CA GLY A 82 -6.29 -1.22 -0.70
C GLY A 82 -7.60 -1.88 -0.28
N MET A 83 -8.40 -1.22 0.56
CA MET A 83 -9.68 -1.76 1.02
C MET A 83 -10.71 -1.87 -0.11
N THR A 84 -10.82 -0.84 -0.96
CA THR A 84 -11.71 -0.89 -2.13
C THR A 84 -11.29 -2.03 -3.07
N GLY A 85 -9.99 -2.18 -3.31
CA GLY A 85 -9.46 -3.30 -4.07
C GLY A 85 -9.85 -4.65 -3.47
N ILE A 86 -9.64 -4.89 -2.16
CA ILE A 86 -10.07 -6.14 -1.51
C ILE A 86 -11.57 -6.39 -1.70
N ILE A 87 -12.42 -5.38 -1.49
CA ILE A 87 -13.88 -5.50 -1.65
C ILE A 87 -14.23 -5.90 -3.10
N PHE A 88 -13.68 -5.21 -4.09
CA PHE A 88 -13.91 -5.53 -5.50
C PHE A 88 -13.41 -6.93 -5.86
N GLY A 89 -12.26 -7.33 -5.34
CA GLY A 89 -11.69 -8.66 -5.60
C GLY A 89 -12.54 -9.78 -4.99
N VAL A 90 -13.06 -9.59 -3.77
CA VAL A 90 -13.99 -10.53 -3.12
C VAL A 90 -15.30 -10.62 -3.88
N ILE A 91 -15.85 -9.50 -4.36
CA ILE A 91 -17.06 -9.50 -5.18
C ILE A 91 -16.83 -10.28 -6.48
N LEU A 92 -15.71 -10.03 -7.18
CA LEU A 92 -15.37 -10.74 -8.42
C LEU A 92 -15.23 -12.25 -8.20
N LEU A 93 -14.55 -12.67 -7.13
CA LEU A 93 -14.45 -14.08 -6.76
C LEU A 93 -15.82 -14.68 -6.41
N GLY A 94 -16.65 -13.95 -5.65
CA GLY A 94 -17.99 -14.39 -5.26
C GLY A 94 -18.96 -14.52 -6.45
N MET A 95 -18.75 -13.74 -7.51
CA MET A 95 -19.51 -13.84 -8.76
C MET A 95 -19.04 -15.00 -9.66
N GLY A 96 -17.94 -15.68 -9.33
CA GLY A 96 -17.38 -16.77 -10.13
C GLY A 96 -16.84 -16.32 -11.48
N ILE A 97 -16.48 -15.04 -11.63
CA ILE A 97 -15.85 -14.52 -12.85
C ILE A 97 -14.39 -14.97 -12.84
N ASP A 98 -14.14 -16.15 -13.41
CA ASP A 98 -12.80 -16.75 -13.47
C ASP A 98 -12.06 -16.34 -14.75
N LEU A 99 -11.80 -15.04 -14.86
CA LEU A 99 -10.95 -14.54 -15.93
C LEU A 99 -9.49 -14.87 -15.55
N GLU A 100 -8.96 -15.93 -16.12
CA GLU A 100 -7.56 -16.31 -15.95
C GLU A 100 -6.65 -15.28 -16.61
N VAL A 101 -5.76 -14.67 -15.83
CA VAL A 101 -4.71 -13.80 -16.35
C VAL A 101 -3.41 -14.60 -16.42
N PRO A 102 -2.79 -14.75 -17.61
CA PRO A 102 -1.49 -15.37 -17.72
C PRO A 102 -0.44 -14.47 -17.07
N MET A 103 0.27 -15.01 -16.07
CA MET A 103 1.32 -14.30 -15.34
C MET A 103 2.67 -14.95 -15.66
N PRO A 104 3.36 -14.48 -16.72
CA PRO A 104 4.71 -14.96 -16.99
C PRO A 104 5.65 -14.61 -15.84
N GLN A 105 6.77 -15.30 -15.73
CA GLN A 105 7.73 -15.15 -14.63
C GLN A 105 8.13 -13.67 -14.36
N TRP A 106 8.31 -12.90 -15.43
CA TRP A 106 8.62 -11.48 -15.34
C TRP A 106 7.43 -10.60 -14.94
N GLY A 107 6.21 -11.05 -15.23
CA GLY A 107 4.96 -10.37 -14.92
C GLY A 107 4.78 -10.16 -13.43
N TRP A 108 5.16 -11.14 -12.60
CA TRP A 108 5.14 -11.01 -11.14
C TRP A 108 6.03 -9.89 -10.62
N SER A 109 7.28 -9.84 -11.11
CA SER A 109 8.24 -8.80 -10.71
C SER A 109 7.75 -7.42 -11.15
N VAL A 110 7.31 -7.28 -12.40
CA VAL A 110 6.77 -6.01 -12.93
C VAL A 110 5.54 -5.57 -12.16
N LEU A 111 4.60 -6.48 -11.86
CA LEU A 111 3.38 -6.16 -11.12
C LEU A 111 3.71 -5.66 -9.71
N VAL A 112 4.57 -6.37 -8.97
CA VAL A 112 4.98 -5.99 -7.62
C VAL A 112 5.68 -4.64 -7.63
N MET A 113 6.62 -4.41 -8.55
CA MET A 113 7.28 -3.11 -8.69
C MET A 113 6.28 -2.00 -9.00
N ALA A 114 5.34 -2.22 -9.93
CA ALA A 114 4.33 -1.23 -10.30
C ALA A 114 3.46 -0.85 -9.09
N ILE A 115 2.99 -1.83 -8.32
CA ILE A 115 2.18 -1.59 -7.12
C ILE A 115 2.99 -0.84 -6.07
N MET A 116 4.24 -1.23 -5.85
CA MET A 116 5.10 -0.58 -4.87
C MET A 116 5.41 0.87 -5.23
N VAL A 117 5.66 1.14 -6.52
CA VAL A 117 5.85 2.50 -7.05
C VAL A 117 4.56 3.31 -6.90
N ILE A 118 3.40 2.75 -7.25
CA ILE A 118 2.12 3.43 -7.07
C ILE A 118 1.90 3.75 -5.59
N GLY A 119 2.10 2.79 -4.69
CA GLY A 119 2.05 2.99 -3.23
C GLY A 119 2.95 4.14 -2.79
N PHE A 120 4.21 4.15 -3.26
CA PHE A 120 5.15 5.23 -2.97
C PHE A 120 4.71 6.60 -3.51
N LEU A 121 4.01 6.66 -4.65
CA LEU A 121 3.51 7.91 -5.24
C LEU A 121 2.27 8.44 -4.52
N ILE A 122 1.38 7.54 -4.07
CA ILE A 122 0.12 7.91 -3.42
C ILE A 122 0.25 8.10 -1.89
N LYS A 123 1.43 7.86 -1.32
CA LYS A 123 1.64 7.88 0.13
C LYS A 123 1.32 9.19 0.83
N ASP A 124 1.60 10.29 0.15
CA ASP A 124 1.39 11.63 0.70
C ASP A 124 -0.06 12.10 0.47
N TYR A 125 -0.91 11.29 -0.15
CA TYR A 125 -2.29 11.65 -0.45
C TYR A 125 -3.21 11.25 0.70
N VAL A 126 -3.92 12.25 1.21
CA VAL A 126 -4.93 12.09 2.25
C VAL A 126 -6.31 12.33 1.65
N ILE A 127 -7.25 11.48 2.02
CA ILE A 127 -8.67 11.64 1.67
C ILE A 127 -9.39 12.12 2.93
N GLU A 128 -9.77 13.40 2.95
CA GLU A 128 -10.71 13.94 3.92
C GLU A 128 -12.13 13.56 3.52
N TRP A 129 -12.88 12.95 4.44
CA TRP A 129 -14.27 12.52 4.20
C TRP A 129 -15.28 13.67 4.32
N ASN A 130 -14.93 14.80 4.95
CA ASN A 130 -15.82 15.93 5.15
C ASN A 130 -15.05 17.27 5.32
N PRO A 131 -15.00 18.16 4.31
CA PRO A 131 -15.50 18.03 2.93
C PRO A 131 -14.62 17.07 2.10
N PHE A 132 -15.20 16.38 1.09
CA PHE A 132 -14.46 15.50 0.18
C PHE A 132 -13.31 16.26 -0.49
N ARG A 133 -12.10 16.13 0.05
CA ARG A 133 -10.93 16.84 -0.43
C ARG A 133 -9.74 15.91 -0.43
N ILE A 134 -9.12 15.79 -1.60
CA ILE A 134 -7.85 15.11 -1.77
C ILE A 134 -6.78 16.18 -1.75
N TYR A 135 -5.86 16.11 -0.81
CA TYR A 135 -4.69 16.98 -0.78
C TYR A 135 -3.45 16.18 -0.44
N LYS A 136 -2.31 16.77 -0.82
CA LYS A 136 -1.00 16.24 -0.51
C LYS A 136 -0.57 16.79 0.85
N ASP A 137 -0.39 15.92 1.83
CA ASP A 137 0.15 16.28 3.14
C ASP A 137 1.45 15.51 3.39
N LEU A 138 2.56 16.26 3.42
CA LEU A 138 3.91 15.72 3.58
C LEU A 138 4.25 15.37 5.04
N ASP A 139 3.45 15.83 6.01
CA ASP A 139 3.69 15.64 7.46
C ASP A 139 2.60 14.78 8.15
N HIS A 140 1.72 14.13 7.37
CA HIS A 140 0.60 13.39 7.94
C HIS A 140 1.04 12.03 8.52
N ILE A 141 1.30 11.98 9.83
CA ILE A 141 1.53 10.72 10.55
C ILE A 141 0.19 10.01 10.77
N ASN A 142 -0.01 8.86 10.14
CA ASN A 142 -1.13 7.97 10.40
C ASN A 142 -0.93 7.25 11.75
N ILE A 143 -1.69 7.61 12.80
CA ILE A 143 -1.70 6.84 14.06
C ILE A 143 -3.01 6.06 14.08
N VAL A 144 -3.00 4.87 13.49
CA VAL A 144 -4.15 3.94 13.49
C VAL A 144 -4.33 3.24 14.85
N PHE A 145 -3.26 3.16 15.66
CA PHE A 145 -3.27 2.49 16.95
C PHE A 145 -2.88 3.43 18.09
N THR A 146 -3.85 3.84 18.90
CA THR A 146 -3.59 4.38 20.23
C THR A 146 -3.93 3.34 21.29
N TRP A 147 -2.93 2.86 22.01
CA TRP A 147 -3.14 2.11 23.23
C TRP A 147 -3.69 3.05 24.31
N LYS A 148 -4.92 2.82 24.77
CA LYS A 148 -5.39 3.40 26.03
C LYS A 148 -4.50 2.85 27.14
N LYS A 149 -3.85 3.75 27.87
CA LYS A 149 -3.21 3.42 29.14
C LYS A 149 -4.27 3.37 30.24
#